data_AF-A0A4Q4CSZ3-F1
#
_entry.id   AF-A0A4Q4CSZ3-F1
#
_cell.length_a   1.000
_cell.length_b   1.000
_cell.length_c   1.000
_cell.angle_alpha   90.00
_cell.angle_beta   90.00
_cell.angle_gamma   90.00
#
_symmetry.space_group_name_H-M   'P 1'
#
loop_
_entity.id
_entity.type
_entity.pdbx_description
1 polymer ?
#
loop_
_entity_poly.entity_id
_entity_poly.type
_entity_poly.pdbx_seq_one_letter_code
_entity_poly.pdbx_strand_id
1 'polypeptide(L)'
;FIPLTRAIQDPTTGAGTGTPAIAVNANTGWLDGSMVYGSTTTVAAALRLADGHMATSEGANLPMVNGGSFAGDVRVMENPSLTALQTIFVREHNYQVDRLAAADPSLTGDQLYDLARAIVTAEIAHITYNEFLPKLLGADALPAYTGYDETVDATLSVEFTGAAYRWGHSTVSAETERKDEQGNVTGPALTLRDTFFLTPEAFAADGGADGFLRHLGSDRSQAMDARIVEDLRSFLFDPPVGQDLAAINIQRGRDLGLGTLNQTRESLGLEAYTDFAQITSDPGTLAGLRAAYASVAEVDLWTGGLAEQAKGNSFLGETFSRIVGDQFEALRDGDRFWYQNQGFDAKTLDQIEHTSLSDIILRTTDTQYLQGDMFTYYERHAPDAAPETPDSPQLIVGGATDEVLIGGDHDDILAGRGGADTMYGGAGNDTYHVDSTYDLVIEAAGGADTIVSTANWFWDVYSVAERMVIAEGAADPEGAGTTAIGSIFDNMMIGNSGTNILFGRGGSDTYRAGDGIDYISLSTLGVPDSDGYVANGCNTIIVDPRTTGAFSYDIIFEFETGHDRIDVTNFHYASAEEVLARGVDDGQGNSYFILGDGLDYVYLIGVERASVTAEDFVI
;
A
#
# COMPACT_ATOMS: atom_id res chain seq x y z
N PHE A 1 -17.40 -25.94 30.54
CA PHE A 1 -16.31 -26.73 29.92
C PHE A 1 -16.28 -26.34 28.46
N ILE A 2 -15.18 -25.75 27.99
CA ILE A 2 -14.98 -25.42 26.57
C ILE A 2 -14.18 -26.58 25.96
N PRO A 3 -14.73 -27.35 25.02
CA PRO A 3 -14.00 -28.45 24.39
C PRO A 3 -12.87 -27.92 23.50
N LEU A 4 -11.71 -28.57 23.54
CA LEU A 4 -10.60 -28.29 22.63
C LEU A 4 -10.01 -29.61 22.12
N THR A 5 -9.85 -29.71 20.80
CA THR A 5 -9.18 -30.85 20.15
C THR A 5 -7.69 -30.54 19.98
N ARG A 6 -6.84 -31.52 20.30
CA ARG A 6 -5.38 -31.45 20.07
C ARG A 6 -5.07 -31.22 18.59
N ALA A 7 -3.94 -30.59 18.32
CA ALA A 7 -3.49 -30.34 16.96
C ALA A 7 -3.25 -31.66 16.23
N ILE A 8 -3.39 -31.64 14.91
CA ILE A 8 -3.02 -32.80 14.09
C ILE A 8 -1.52 -32.97 14.17
N GLN A 9 -1.08 -34.17 14.53
CA GLN A 9 0.33 -34.51 14.71
C GLN A 9 0.81 -35.39 13.56
N ASP A 10 2.09 -35.24 13.20
CA ASP A 10 2.75 -36.15 12.29
C ASP A 10 2.71 -37.56 12.88
N PRO A 11 2.08 -38.55 12.20
CA PRO A 11 1.91 -39.90 12.72
C PRO A 11 3.24 -40.65 12.94
N THR A 12 4.36 -40.14 12.41
CA THR A 12 5.70 -40.68 12.61
C THR A 12 6.39 -40.14 13.87
N THR A 13 5.78 -39.16 14.54
CA THR A 13 6.30 -38.48 15.73
C THR A 13 5.43 -38.77 16.96
N GLY A 14 5.90 -38.43 18.16
CA GLY A 14 5.11 -38.55 19.39
C GLY A 14 4.87 -39.99 19.90
N ALA A 15 5.38 -41.01 19.19
CA ALA A 15 5.34 -42.40 19.63
C ALA A 15 6.52 -42.73 20.57
N GLY A 16 6.29 -42.65 21.89
CA GLY A 16 7.29 -43.01 22.91
C GLY A 16 8.22 -41.86 23.31
N THR A 17 9.44 -42.18 23.77
CA THR A 17 10.36 -41.21 24.41
C THR A 17 11.47 -40.68 23.50
N GLY A 18 11.49 -41.02 22.21
CA GLY A 18 12.61 -40.73 21.29
C GLY A 18 12.42 -39.52 20.37
N THR A 19 11.17 -39.22 20.01
CA THR A 19 10.82 -38.12 19.09
C THR A 19 9.58 -37.40 19.65
N PRO A 20 9.66 -36.13 20.09
CA PRO A 20 8.50 -35.35 20.52
C PRO A 20 7.42 -35.32 19.44
N ALA A 21 6.16 -35.12 19.83
CA ALA A 21 5.09 -34.97 18.84
C ALA A 21 5.25 -33.64 18.10
N ILE A 22 5.18 -33.69 16.77
CA ILE A 22 5.31 -32.52 15.89
C ILE A 22 3.94 -32.25 15.24
N ALA A 23 3.49 -31.00 15.27
CA ALA A 23 2.25 -30.60 14.61
C ALA A 23 2.43 -30.48 13.09
N VAL A 24 1.39 -30.82 12.34
CA VAL A 24 1.40 -30.70 10.87
C VAL A 24 1.01 -29.29 10.46
N ASN A 25 1.83 -28.65 9.62
CA ASN A 25 1.39 -27.52 8.81
C ASN A 25 0.60 -28.05 7.60
N ALA A 26 -0.69 -27.72 7.53
CA ALA A 26 -1.57 -28.19 6.46
C ALA A 26 -1.42 -27.40 5.16
N ASN A 27 -0.80 -26.21 5.23
CA ASN A 27 -0.50 -25.37 4.08
C ASN A 27 0.99 -25.42 3.74
N THR A 28 1.36 -24.86 2.60
CA THR A 28 2.76 -24.55 2.31
C THR A 28 3.27 -23.55 3.35
N GLY A 29 4.52 -23.74 3.80
CA GLY A 29 5.15 -22.83 4.78
C GLY A 29 5.64 -21.52 4.16
N TRP A 30 5.78 -21.51 2.83
CA TRP A 30 6.27 -20.37 2.05
C TRP A 30 5.25 -19.24 1.99
N LEU A 31 5.73 -18.01 1.77
CA LEU A 31 4.89 -16.87 1.41
C LEU A 31 4.59 -16.89 -0.10
N ASP A 32 3.83 -17.91 -0.53
CA ASP A 32 3.67 -18.28 -1.94
C ASP A 32 2.29 -17.97 -2.53
N GLY A 33 1.46 -17.20 -1.80
CA GLY A 33 0.09 -16.91 -2.17
C GLY A 33 -0.85 -18.11 -2.01
N SER A 34 -0.48 -19.16 -1.26
CA SER A 34 -1.34 -20.34 -1.08
C SER A 34 -2.71 -20.06 -0.44
N MET A 35 -2.87 -18.95 0.27
CA MET A 35 -4.21 -18.49 0.72
C MET A 35 -5.14 -18.11 -0.44
N VAL A 36 -4.58 -17.75 -1.59
CA VAL A 36 -5.29 -17.42 -2.84
C VAL A 36 -5.41 -18.66 -3.73
N TYR A 37 -4.31 -19.37 -3.96
CA TYR A 37 -4.21 -20.45 -4.97
C TYR A 37 -4.38 -21.86 -4.41
N GLY A 38 -4.33 -22.02 -3.09
CA GLY A 38 -4.40 -23.31 -2.40
C GLY A 38 -3.06 -24.04 -2.30
N SER A 39 -2.92 -24.85 -1.25
CA SER A 39 -1.71 -25.65 -1.00
C SER A 39 -1.71 -27.03 -1.67
N THR A 40 -2.66 -27.30 -2.57
CA THR A 40 -2.71 -28.56 -3.34
C THR A 40 -3.08 -28.28 -4.80
N THR A 41 -2.60 -29.12 -5.71
CA THR A 41 -2.92 -29.02 -7.14
C THR A 41 -4.42 -29.19 -7.42
N THR A 42 -5.13 -29.97 -6.60
CA THR A 42 -6.58 -30.15 -6.71
C THR A 42 -7.33 -28.86 -6.39
N VAL A 43 -6.94 -28.15 -5.32
CA VAL A 43 -7.57 -26.88 -4.95
C VAL A 43 -7.25 -25.80 -5.98
N ALA A 44 -5.98 -25.68 -6.39
CA ALA A 44 -5.56 -24.74 -7.43
C ALA A 44 -6.33 -24.96 -8.75
N ALA A 45 -6.50 -26.21 -9.18
CA ALA A 45 -7.27 -26.53 -10.37
C ALA A 45 -8.77 -26.23 -10.23
N ALA A 46 -9.33 -26.30 -9.02
CA ALA A 46 -10.74 -26.00 -8.77
C ALA A 46 -11.04 -24.50 -8.70
N LEU A 47 -10.01 -23.68 -8.42
CA LEU A 47 -10.13 -22.23 -8.29
C LEU A 47 -9.91 -21.46 -9.60
N ARG A 48 -9.44 -22.10 -10.68
CA ARG A 48 -9.09 -21.44 -11.93
C ARG A 48 -9.95 -21.86 -13.12
N LEU A 49 -10.05 -20.97 -14.10
CA LEU A 49 -10.73 -21.13 -15.38
C LEU A 49 -9.73 -21.44 -16.50
N ALA A 50 -10.24 -21.88 -17.66
CA ALA A 50 -9.39 -22.34 -18.76
C ALA A 50 -8.68 -21.20 -19.53
N ASP A 51 -9.14 -19.97 -19.36
CA ASP A 51 -8.58 -18.74 -19.95
C ASP A 51 -7.51 -18.08 -19.08
N GLY A 52 -7.24 -18.66 -17.89
CA GLY A 52 -6.21 -18.20 -16.97
C GLY A 52 -6.76 -17.47 -15.75
N HIS A 53 -7.99 -16.99 -15.80
CA HIS A 53 -8.63 -16.31 -14.68
C HIS A 53 -8.87 -17.24 -13.49
N MET A 54 -8.91 -16.67 -12.29
CA MET A 54 -9.51 -17.28 -11.11
C MET A 54 -11.04 -17.19 -11.18
N ALA A 55 -11.70 -18.26 -10.78
CA ALA A 55 -13.16 -18.33 -10.72
C ALA A 55 -13.70 -17.35 -9.68
N THR A 56 -14.78 -16.66 -10.02
CA THR A 56 -15.48 -15.71 -9.13
C THR A 56 -16.98 -15.97 -9.14
N SER A 57 -17.68 -15.42 -8.14
CA SER A 57 -19.13 -15.32 -8.12
C SER A 57 -19.59 -13.91 -8.55
N GLU A 58 -20.90 -13.63 -8.47
CA GLU A 58 -21.47 -12.33 -8.84
C GLU A 58 -20.79 -11.17 -8.08
N GLY A 59 -20.56 -10.05 -8.77
CA GLY A 59 -19.82 -8.91 -8.22
C GLY A 59 -18.32 -9.15 -8.04
N ALA A 60 -17.75 -10.12 -8.77
CA ALA A 60 -16.35 -10.52 -8.65
C ALA A 60 -15.95 -10.90 -7.21
N ASN A 61 -16.90 -11.47 -6.46
CA ASN A 61 -16.65 -12.06 -5.15
C ASN A 61 -15.99 -13.44 -5.29
N LEU A 62 -15.50 -14.00 -4.18
CA LEU A 62 -14.94 -15.35 -4.16
C LEU A 62 -15.93 -16.40 -4.72
N PRO A 63 -15.44 -17.46 -5.38
CA PRO A 63 -16.31 -18.51 -5.89
C PRO A 63 -17.01 -19.24 -4.74
N MET A 64 -18.16 -19.86 -5.01
CA MET A 64 -18.95 -20.54 -3.98
C MET A 64 -18.95 -22.05 -4.15
N VAL A 65 -18.74 -22.77 -3.05
CA VAL A 65 -18.87 -24.23 -2.98
C VAL A 65 -19.77 -24.60 -1.80
N ASN A 66 -20.84 -25.36 -2.06
CA ASN A 66 -21.82 -25.76 -1.03
C ASN A 66 -22.43 -24.58 -0.24
N GLY A 67 -22.57 -23.42 -0.88
CA GLY A 67 -23.17 -22.23 -0.26
C GLY A 67 -22.22 -21.40 0.62
N GLY A 68 -20.92 -21.72 0.65
CA GLY A 68 -19.89 -20.89 1.30
C GLY A 68 -18.85 -20.42 0.29
N SER A 69 -18.16 -19.33 0.62
CA SER A 69 -17.01 -18.83 -0.14
C SER A 69 -15.89 -19.86 -0.14
N PHE A 70 -15.26 -20.03 -1.29
CA PHE A 70 -14.18 -20.98 -1.54
C PHE A 70 -12.94 -20.22 -1.99
N ALA A 71 -11.81 -20.50 -1.36
CA ALA A 71 -10.52 -19.88 -1.66
C ALA A 71 -9.39 -20.90 -1.46
N GLY A 72 -8.14 -20.46 -1.63
CA GLY A 72 -6.97 -21.28 -1.39
C GLY A 72 -6.86 -21.78 0.06
N ASP A 73 -7.24 -20.94 1.03
CA ASP A 73 -7.34 -21.32 2.44
C ASP A 73 -8.79 -21.59 2.86
N VAL A 74 -8.99 -22.68 3.61
CA VAL A 74 -10.31 -23.14 4.07
C VAL A 74 -10.96 -22.25 5.13
N ARG A 75 -10.20 -21.33 5.74
CA ARG A 75 -10.65 -20.42 6.80
C ARG A 75 -11.11 -19.07 6.26
N VAL A 76 -11.18 -18.87 4.94
CA VAL A 76 -11.47 -17.57 4.31
C VAL A 76 -12.70 -16.85 4.86
N MET A 77 -13.72 -17.59 5.29
CA MET A 77 -14.96 -17.03 5.85
C MET A 77 -14.87 -16.70 7.35
N GLU A 78 -13.74 -16.90 8.02
CA GLU A 78 -13.68 -16.76 9.49
C GLU A 78 -14.23 -15.41 9.95
N ASN A 79 -13.83 -14.31 9.31
CA ASN A 79 -14.40 -12.98 9.49
C ASN A 79 -14.45 -12.24 8.13
N PRO A 80 -15.30 -11.21 7.98
CA PRO A 80 -15.48 -10.52 6.70
C PRO A 80 -14.22 -9.77 6.23
N SER A 81 -13.42 -9.22 7.13
CA SER A 81 -12.18 -8.52 6.80
C SER A 81 -11.16 -9.45 6.13
N LEU A 82 -11.05 -10.68 6.62
CA LEU A 82 -10.28 -11.74 6.00
C LEU A 82 -10.84 -12.06 4.60
N THR A 83 -12.14 -12.32 4.49
CA THR A 83 -12.80 -12.59 3.20
C THR A 83 -12.57 -11.46 2.19
N ALA A 84 -12.62 -10.20 2.61
CA ALA A 84 -12.37 -9.04 1.76
C ALA A 84 -10.93 -9.00 1.25
N LEU A 85 -9.94 -9.23 2.13
CA LEU A 85 -8.53 -9.30 1.73
C LEU A 85 -8.24 -10.44 0.74
N GLN A 86 -8.86 -11.62 0.91
CA GLN A 86 -8.72 -12.68 -0.10
C GLN A 86 -9.43 -12.33 -1.42
N THR A 87 -10.54 -11.61 -1.35
CA THR A 87 -11.28 -11.20 -2.55
C THR A 87 -10.43 -10.30 -3.44
N ILE A 88 -9.71 -9.32 -2.87
CA ILE A 88 -8.89 -8.40 -3.68
C ILE A 88 -7.72 -9.11 -4.36
N PHE A 89 -7.08 -10.09 -3.74
CA PHE A 89 -6.00 -10.83 -4.42
C PHE A 89 -6.49 -11.73 -5.55
N VAL A 90 -7.73 -12.23 -5.46
CA VAL A 90 -8.38 -12.94 -6.59
C VAL A 90 -8.71 -11.96 -7.73
N ARG A 91 -9.20 -10.76 -7.39
CA ARG A 91 -9.46 -9.71 -8.37
C ARG A 91 -8.17 -9.20 -9.02
N GLU A 92 -7.10 -9.03 -8.24
CA GLU A 92 -5.78 -8.63 -8.73
C GLU A 92 -5.21 -9.67 -9.69
N HIS A 93 -5.33 -10.96 -9.37
CA HIS A 93 -4.95 -12.02 -10.31
C HIS A 93 -5.67 -11.87 -11.66
N ASN A 94 -6.98 -11.63 -11.62
CA ASN A 94 -7.77 -11.47 -12.84
C ASN A 94 -7.39 -10.20 -13.62
N TYR A 95 -7.11 -9.10 -12.93
CA TYR A 95 -6.56 -7.89 -13.54
C TYR A 95 -5.23 -8.18 -14.27
N GLN A 96 -4.32 -8.92 -13.64
CA GLN A 96 -3.04 -9.28 -14.24
C GLN A 96 -3.22 -10.20 -15.46
N VAL A 97 -4.16 -11.14 -15.42
CA VAL A 97 -4.51 -11.98 -16.59
C VAL A 97 -4.97 -11.11 -17.76
N ASP A 98 -5.89 -10.17 -17.54
CA ASP A 98 -6.39 -9.27 -18.58
C ASP A 98 -5.26 -8.39 -19.16
N ARG A 99 -4.41 -7.82 -18.28
CA ARG A 99 -3.26 -7.01 -18.68
C ARG A 99 -2.27 -7.79 -19.55
N LEU A 100 -1.92 -9.01 -19.12
CA LEU A 100 -0.98 -9.89 -19.84
C LEU A 100 -1.56 -10.35 -21.19
N ALA A 101 -2.84 -10.70 -21.23
CA ALA A 101 -3.52 -11.11 -22.46
C ALA A 101 -3.61 -9.96 -23.47
N ALA A 102 -3.80 -8.72 -23.00
CA ALA A 102 -3.76 -7.53 -23.85
C ALA A 102 -2.35 -7.25 -24.40
N ALA A 103 -1.31 -7.47 -23.59
CA ALA A 103 0.08 -7.26 -23.99
C ALA A 103 0.59 -8.34 -24.98
N ASP A 104 0.23 -9.60 -24.79
CA ASP A 104 0.54 -10.70 -25.70
C ASP A 104 -0.67 -11.64 -25.88
N PRO A 105 -1.50 -11.41 -26.91
CA PRO A 105 -2.66 -12.26 -27.22
C PRO A 105 -2.32 -13.70 -27.63
N SER A 106 -1.04 -14.06 -27.77
CA SER A 106 -0.62 -15.42 -28.11
C SER A 106 -0.49 -16.35 -26.90
N LEU A 107 -0.50 -15.80 -25.68
CA LEU A 107 -0.41 -16.57 -24.44
C LEU A 107 -1.64 -17.46 -24.25
N THR A 108 -1.39 -18.69 -23.82
CA THR A 108 -2.45 -19.63 -23.42
C THR A 108 -2.97 -19.33 -22.00
N GLY A 109 -4.17 -19.78 -21.65
CA GLY A 109 -4.71 -19.59 -20.31
C GLY A 109 -3.82 -20.16 -19.19
N ASP A 110 -3.13 -21.29 -19.43
CA ASP A 110 -2.16 -21.82 -18.46
C ASP A 110 -0.97 -20.87 -18.26
N GLN A 111 -0.45 -20.29 -19.34
CA GLN A 111 0.65 -19.32 -19.26
C GLN A 111 0.21 -18.03 -18.58
N LEU A 112 -1.00 -17.53 -18.89
CA LEU A 112 -1.57 -16.35 -18.25
C LEU A 112 -1.74 -16.57 -16.74
N TYR A 113 -2.31 -17.71 -16.35
CA TYR A 113 -2.47 -18.09 -14.93
C TYR A 113 -1.13 -18.13 -14.20
N ASP A 114 -0.12 -18.81 -14.75
CA ASP A 114 1.17 -18.96 -14.09
C ASP A 114 1.93 -17.62 -13.98
N LEU A 115 1.85 -16.76 -15.00
CA LEU A 115 2.45 -15.42 -14.98
C LEU A 115 1.74 -14.49 -13.99
N ALA A 116 0.40 -14.42 -14.04
CA ALA A 116 -0.39 -13.63 -13.10
C ALA A 116 -0.18 -14.10 -11.66
N ARG A 117 -0.15 -15.42 -11.43
CA ARG A 117 0.18 -16.00 -10.12
C ARG A 117 1.56 -15.58 -9.63
N ALA A 118 2.57 -15.60 -10.49
CA ALA A 118 3.92 -15.20 -10.11
C ALA A 118 3.97 -13.72 -9.69
N ILE A 119 3.30 -12.84 -10.44
CA ILE A 119 3.21 -11.41 -10.14
C ILE A 119 2.48 -11.17 -8.81
N VAL A 120 1.28 -11.73 -8.63
CA VAL A 120 0.49 -11.49 -7.40
C VAL A 120 1.17 -12.06 -6.16
N THR A 121 1.82 -13.22 -6.26
CA THR A 121 2.63 -13.75 -5.15
C THR A 121 3.83 -12.84 -4.84
N ALA A 122 4.43 -12.23 -5.87
CA ALA A 122 5.51 -11.26 -5.69
C ALA A 122 5.02 -9.95 -5.05
N GLU A 123 3.85 -9.43 -5.44
CA GLU A 123 3.20 -8.26 -4.81
C GLU A 123 2.90 -8.55 -3.33
N ILE A 124 2.31 -9.71 -2.99
CA ILE A 124 2.07 -10.13 -1.60
C ILE A 124 3.38 -10.14 -0.81
N ALA A 125 4.45 -10.69 -1.37
CA ALA A 125 5.75 -10.71 -0.72
C ALA A 125 6.33 -9.30 -0.56
N HIS A 126 6.25 -8.46 -1.60
CA HIS A 126 6.74 -7.10 -1.56
C HIS A 126 6.03 -6.26 -0.49
N ILE A 127 4.69 -6.25 -0.49
CA ILE A 127 3.84 -5.57 0.50
C ILE A 127 4.14 -6.08 1.92
N THR A 128 4.27 -7.40 2.09
CA THR A 128 4.57 -7.98 3.41
C THR A 128 5.91 -7.46 3.95
N TYR A 129 6.97 -7.47 3.14
CA TYR A 129 8.31 -7.15 3.63
C TYR A 129 8.64 -5.65 3.63
N ASN A 130 8.00 -4.85 2.79
CA ASN A 130 8.34 -3.42 2.63
C ASN A 130 7.29 -2.47 3.20
N GLU A 131 6.04 -2.90 3.37
CA GLU A 131 5.02 -2.08 4.03
C GLU A 131 4.70 -2.62 5.43
N PHE A 132 4.30 -3.90 5.54
CA PHE A 132 3.78 -4.45 6.79
C PHE A 132 4.86 -4.70 7.87
N LEU A 133 5.91 -5.46 7.54
CA LEU A 133 6.93 -5.84 8.53
C LEU A 133 7.68 -4.63 9.12
N PRO A 134 8.02 -3.57 8.36
CA PRO A 134 8.58 -2.35 8.93
C PRO A 134 7.71 -1.69 9.99
N LYS A 135 6.37 -1.73 9.84
CA LYS A 135 5.43 -1.22 10.84
C LYS A 135 5.32 -2.14 12.05
N LEU A 136 5.42 -3.45 11.83
CA LEU A 136 5.32 -4.45 12.88
C LEU A 136 6.58 -4.54 13.75
N LEU A 137 7.75 -4.56 13.12
CA LEU A 137 9.04 -4.86 13.76
C LEU A 137 9.96 -3.64 13.89
N GLY A 138 9.65 -2.54 13.19
CA GLY A 138 10.54 -1.40 12.96
C GLY A 138 11.29 -1.50 11.63
N ALA A 139 11.60 -0.35 11.03
CA ALA A 139 12.14 -0.25 9.66
C ALA A 139 13.45 -1.04 9.44
N ASP A 140 14.32 -1.13 10.45
CA ASP A 140 15.62 -1.79 10.34
C ASP A 140 15.62 -3.22 10.91
N ALA A 141 14.45 -3.83 11.10
CA ALA A 141 14.34 -5.12 11.79
C ALA A 141 14.87 -6.30 10.97
N LEU A 142 14.86 -6.20 9.64
CA LEU A 142 15.38 -7.24 8.74
C LEU A 142 16.60 -6.70 7.97
N PRO A 143 17.69 -7.48 7.82
CA PRO A 143 18.79 -7.08 6.97
C PRO A 143 18.36 -7.02 5.51
N ALA A 144 19.04 -6.21 4.69
CA ALA A 144 18.82 -6.18 3.25
C ALA A 144 19.02 -7.57 2.63
N TYR A 145 18.20 -7.92 1.64
CA TYR A 145 18.27 -9.21 0.97
C TYR A 145 19.60 -9.37 0.21
N THR A 146 20.31 -10.49 0.44
CA THR A 146 21.62 -10.77 -0.18
C THR A 146 21.59 -11.87 -1.25
N GLY A 147 20.39 -12.38 -1.57
CA GLY A 147 20.21 -13.52 -2.47
C GLY A 147 19.80 -14.80 -1.74
N TYR A 148 19.31 -15.76 -2.52
CA TYR A 148 18.83 -17.05 -2.01
C TYR A 148 19.97 -17.89 -1.44
N ASP A 149 19.76 -18.45 -0.25
CA ASP A 149 20.67 -19.35 0.45
C ASP A 149 20.00 -20.72 0.69
N GLU A 150 20.46 -21.73 -0.05
CA GLU A 150 19.94 -23.10 0.07
C GLU A 150 20.22 -23.78 1.43
N THR A 151 21.07 -23.18 2.27
CA THR A 151 21.43 -23.70 3.59
C THR A 151 20.50 -23.21 4.70
N VAL A 152 19.64 -22.23 4.43
CA VAL A 152 18.66 -21.69 5.37
C VAL A 152 17.47 -22.64 5.52
N ASP A 153 17.14 -22.99 6.76
CA ASP A 153 15.91 -23.74 7.07
C ASP A 153 14.77 -22.76 7.32
N ALA A 154 13.90 -22.63 6.33
CA ALA A 154 12.72 -21.78 6.36
C ALA A 154 11.48 -22.45 6.97
N THR A 155 11.61 -23.64 7.56
CA THR A 155 10.48 -24.33 8.18
C THR A 155 9.86 -23.46 9.27
N LEU A 156 8.53 -23.30 9.25
CA LEU A 156 7.84 -22.51 10.27
C LEU A 156 8.05 -23.13 11.65
N SER A 157 8.59 -22.33 12.58
CA SER A 157 8.77 -22.75 13.97
C SER A 157 7.43 -22.87 14.70
N VAL A 158 7.40 -23.74 15.72
CA VAL A 158 6.21 -23.89 16.57
C VAL A 158 6.00 -22.67 17.46
N GLU A 159 7.07 -21.96 17.84
CA GLU A 159 7.02 -20.70 18.55
C GLU A 159 6.36 -19.61 17.70
N PHE A 160 6.71 -19.52 16.41
CA PHE A 160 6.10 -18.58 15.47
C PHE A 160 4.59 -18.85 15.32
N THR A 161 4.21 -20.07 14.96
CA THR A 161 2.80 -20.42 14.66
C THR A 161 1.93 -20.62 15.91
N GLY A 162 2.53 -21.09 17.00
CA GLY A 162 1.86 -21.45 18.24
C GLY A 162 1.73 -20.27 19.23
N ALA A 163 2.57 -19.25 19.10
CA ALA A 163 2.55 -18.08 19.98
C ALA A 163 2.78 -16.76 19.23
N ALA A 164 3.98 -16.52 18.68
CA ALA A 164 4.39 -15.17 18.30
C ALA A 164 3.49 -14.54 17.22
N TYR A 165 3.18 -15.26 16.14
CA TYR A 165 2.33 -14.77 15.05
C TYR A 165 0.82 -14.81 15.38
N ARG A 166 0.48 -14.99 16.66
CA ARG A 166 -0.87 -14.81 17.21
C ARG A 166 -0.99 -13.49 17.97
N TRP A 167 -0.01 -12.59 17.83
CA TRP A 167 -0.05 -11.23 18.37
C TRP A 167 -1.30 -10.48 17.89
N GLY A 168 -1.71 -10.69 16.63
CA GLY A 168 -2.85 -10.01 16.01
C GLY A 168 -4.18 -10.21 16.74
N HIS A 169 -4.34 -11.28 17.54
CA HIS A 169 -5.56 -11.46 18.34
C HIS A 169 -5.74 -10.39 19.43
N SER A 170 -4.67 -9.67 19.81
CA SER A 170 -4.72 -8.54 20.73
C SER A 170 -5.22 -7.26 20.08
N THR A 171 -5.03 -7.13 18.76
CA THR A 171 -5.22 -5.87 18.04
C THR A 171 -6.56 -5.80 17.30
N VAL A 172 -7.39 -6.83 17.39
CA VAL A 172 -8.68 -6.91 16.71
C VAL A 172 -9.71 -5.99 17.38
N SER A 173 -10.36 -5.15 16.57
CA SER A 173 -11.48 -4.31 16.99
C SER A 173 -12.73 -5.14 17.32
N ALA A 174 -13.54 -4.68 18.27
CA ALA A 174 -14.81 -5.33 18.62
C ALA A 174 -15.94 -4.95 17.64
N GLU A 175 -15.73 -3.90 16.85
CA GLU A 175 -16.68 -3.39 15.88
C GLU A 175 -16.13 -3.64 14.48
N THR A 176 -17.02 -3.86 13.53
CA THR A 176 -16.67 -3.97 12.11
C THR A 176 -17.80 -3.38 11.30
N GLU A 177 -17.49 -2.65 10.26
CA GLU A 177 -18.49 -1.95 9.47
C GLU A 177 -18.20 -2.04 8.00
N ARG A 178 -19.17 -1.60 7.21
CA ARG A 178 -18.96 -1.26 5.81
C ARG A 178 -19.17 0.23 5.72
N LYS A 179 -18.26 0.92 5.04
CA LYS A 179 -18.44 2.34 4.77
C LYS A 179 -18.89 2.53 3.32
N ASP A 180 -19.32 3.73 2.93
CA ASP A 180 -19.32 4.23 1.55
C ASP A 180 -18.06 5.08 1.27
N GLU A 181 -17.96 5.68 0.09
CA GLU A 181 -16.77 6.44 -0.31
C GLU A 181 -16.52 7.64 0.61
N GLN A 182 -17.58 8.28 1.10
CA GLN A 182 -17.55 9.38 2.06
C GLN A 182 -17.37 8.93 3.52
N GLY A 183 -17.23 7.63 3.77
CA GLY A 183 -17.02 7.12 5.13
C GLY A 183 -18.30 6.92 5.93
N ASN A 184 -19.49 7.09 5.34
CA ASN A 184 -20.74 6.79 6.03
C ASN A 184 -20.92 5.28 6.16
N VAL A 185 -21.39 4.82 7.32
CA VAL A 185 -21.71 3.40 7.53
C VAL A 185 -22.86 2.97 6.63
N THR A 186 -22.64 1.91 5.84
CA THR A 186 -23.64 1.28 4.98
C THR A 186 -24.18 0.00 5.61
N GLY A 187 -25.51 -0.15 5.59
CA GLY A 187 -26.17 -1.29 6.20
C GLY A 187 -26.28 -1.19 7.73
N PRO A 188 -26.50 -2.32 8.43
CA PRO A 188 -26.59 -2.33 9.89
C PRO A 188 -25.21 -2.20 10.53
N ALA A 189 -25.15 -1.61 11.73
CA ALA A 189 -23.97 -1.71 12.58
C ALA A 189 -23.71 -3.18 12.94
N LEU A 190 -22.46 -3.63 12.81
CA LEU A 190 -22.07 -5.01 13.08
C LEU A 190 -21.07 -5.06 14.24
N THR A 191 -21.32 -5.97 15.16
CA THR A 191 -20.31 -6.35 16.15
C THR A 191 -19.51 -7.53 15.61
N LEU A 192 -18.23 -7.64 15.99
CA LEU A 192 -17.37 -8.72 15.48
C LEU A 192 -18.00 -10.10 15.70
N ARG A 193 -18.56 -10.36 16.89
CA ARG A 193 -19.20 -11.64 17.22
C ARG A 193 -20.33 -12.05 16.26
N ASP A 194 -21.03 -11.07 15.67
CA ASP A 194 -22.16 -11.31 14.78
C ASP A 194 -21.73 -11.53 13.32
N THR A 195 -20.44 -11.33 13.02
CA THR A 195 -19.89 -11.40 11.65
C THR A 195 -19.04 -12.63 11.37
N PHE A 196 -18.76 -13.46 12.37
CA PHE A 196 -18.03 -14.71 12.14
C PHE A 196 -18.81 -15.59 11.15
N PHE A 197 -18.16 -16.00 10.06
CA PHE A 197 -18.76 -16.85 9.02
C PHE A 197 -20.03 -16.28 8.36
N LEU A 198 -20.05 -14.97 8.05
CA LEU A 198 -21.08 -14.40 7.19
C LEU A 198 -21.29 -15.25 5.93
N THR A 199 -22.54 -15.45 5.54
CA THR A 199 -22.83 -16.12 4.26
C THR A 199 -22.35 -15.24 3.11
N PRO A 200 -22.02 -15.82 1.94
CA PRO A 200 -21.60 -15.03 0.77
C PRO A 200 -22.57 -13.89 0.42
N GLU A 201 -23.89 -14.12 0.55
CA GLU A 201 -24.90 -13.10 0.29
C GLU A 201 -24.89 -11.97 1.34
N ALA A 202 -24.71 -12.31 2.62
CA ALA A 202 -24.62 -11.32 3.70
C ALA A 202 -23.31 -10.53 3.66
N PHE A 203 -22.22 -11.18 3.22
CA PHE A 203 -20.94 -10.52 2.96
C PHE A 203 -21.06 -9.52 1.82
N ALA A 204 -21.64 -9.91 0.69
CA ALA A 204 -21.76 -9.07 -0.51
C ALA A 204 -22.74 -7.89 -0.38
N ALA A 205 -23.58 -7.87 0.66
CA ALA A 205 -24.54 -6.80 0.91
C ALA A 205 -23.83 -5.49 1.29
N ASP A 206 -24.52 -4.36 1.01
CA ASP A 206 -24.15 -3.02 1.49
C ASP A 206 -22.69 -2.60 1.21
N GLY A 207 -22.13 -3.01 0.07
CA GLY A 207 -20.77 -2.64 -0.37
C GLY A 207 -19.75 -3.77 -0.34
N GLY A 208 -20.07 -4.94 0.22
CA GLY A 208 -19.21 -6.11 0.08
C GLY A 208 -17.79 -5.94 0.61
N ALA A 209 -16.83 -6.57 -0.07
CA ALA A 209 -15.40 -6.46 0.22
C ALA A 209 -14.94 -4.99 0.29
N ASP A 210 -15.41 -4.17 -0.66
CA ASP A 210 -14.99 -2.80 -0.89
C ASP A 210 -15.34 -1.91 0.32
N GLY A 211 -16.58 -2.02 0.81
CA GLY A 211 -17.04 -1.31 2.01
C GLY A 211 -16.29 -1.73 3.28
N PHE A 212 -15.99 -3.03 3.44
CA PHE A 212 -15.18 -3.53 4.55
C PHE A 212 -13.73 -3.02 4.49
N LEU A 213 -13.13 -2.93 3.30
CA LEU A 213 -11.77 -2.43 3.12
C LEU A 213 -11.66 -0.94 3.41
N ARG A 214 -12.66 -0.14 3.00
CA ARG A 214 -12.73 1.29 3.38
C ARG A 214 -12.88 1.48 4.90
N HIS A 215 -13.62 0.60 5.57
CA HIS A 215 -13.65 0.58 7.03
C HIS A 215 -12.29 0.17 7.63
N LEU A 216 -11.65 -0.90 7.15
CA LEU A 216 -10.35 -1.34 7.66
C LEU A 216 -9.25 -0.28 7.52
N GLY A 217 -9.23 0.46 6.41
CA GLY A 217 -8.32 1.59 6.23
C GLY A 217 -8.62 2.78 7.16
N SER A 218 -9.82 2.86 7.72
CA SER A 218 -10.26 3.97 8.57
C SER A 218 -10.63 3.57 9.99
N ASP A 219 -10.22 2.37 10.43
CA ASP A 219 -10.41 1.88 11.80
C ASP A 219 -9.06 1.70 12.50
N ARG A 220 -9.02 2.04 13.79
CA ARG A 220 -7.81 1.86 14.60
C ARG A 220 -7.79 0.45 15.17
N SER A 221 -6.71 -0.26 14.93
CA SER A 221 -6.44 -1.50 15.65
C SER A 221 -6.41 -1.26 17.16
N GLN A 222 -6.83 -2.25 17.94
CA GLN A 222 -6.65 -2.23 19.39
C GLN A 222 -5.16 -2.24 19.75
N ALA A 223 -4.84 -1.74 20.95
CA ALA A 223 -3.46 -1.74 21.43
C ALA A 223 -2.91 -3.17 21.54
N MET A 224 -1.65 -3.36 21.18
CA MET A 224 -0.92 -4.59 21.42
C MET A 224 -0.63 -4.75 22.92
N ASP A 225 -1.47 -5.51 23.61
CA ASP A 225 -1.31 -5.83 25.02
C ASP A 225 -1.92 -7.20 25.42
N ALA A 226 -1.93 -7.51 26.71
CA ALA A 226 -2.48 -8.76 27.24
C ALA A 226 -4.01 -8.76 27.39
N ARG A 227 -4.73 -7.78 26.82
CA ARG A 227 -6.19 -7.67 26.84
C ARG A 227 -6.73 -8.10 25.48
N ILE A 228 -7.85 -8.82 25.52
CA ILE A 228 -8.51 -9.35 24.32
C ILE A 228 -9.97 -8.91 24.39
N VAL A 229 -10.48 -8.38 23.28
CA VAL A 229 -11.89 -7.95 23.16
C VAL A 229 -12.83 -9.08 23.52
N GLU A 230 -13.98 -8.75 24.11
CA GLU A 230 -14.92 -9.74 24.64
C GLU A 230 -15.45 -10.68 23.55
N ASP A 231 -15.60 -10.16 22.33
CA ASP A 231 -16.05 -10.88 21.15
C ASP A 231 -15.16 -12.10 20.83
N LEU A 232 -13.84 -11.98 21.05
CA LEU A 232 -12.89 -13.10 20.90
C LEU A 232 -12.70 -13.89 22.20
N ARG A 233 -12.74 -13.22 23.35
CA ARG A 233 -12.47 -13.84 24.67
C ARG A 233 -13.67 -14.62 25.23
N SER A 234 -14.89 -14.33 24.79
CA SER A 234 -16.10 -14.89 25.41
C SER A 234 -17.18 -15.32 24.41
N PHE A 235 -17.15 -14.79 23.18
CA PHE A 235 -18.18 -15.02 22.18
C PHE A 235 -17.64 -15.58 20.85
N LEU A 236 -16.43 -16.14 20.84
CA LEU A 236 -15.88 -16.75 19.64
C LEU A 236 -16.80 -17.92 19.22
N PHE A 237 -17.41 -17.83 18.03
CA PHE A 237 -18.31 -18.84 17.46
C PHE A 237 -19.49 -19.26 18.38
N ASP A 238 -20.37 -18.31 18.77
CA ASP A 238 -21.47 -18.54 19.71
C ASP A 238 -22.84 -18.80 19.05
N PRO A 239 -23.08 -20.02 18.53
CA PRO A 239 -23.92 -21.00 19.26
C PRO A 239 -23.50 -22.48 19.11
N PRO A 240 -23.80 -23.39 20.07
CA PRO A 240 -24.60 -23.21 21.29
C PRO A 240 -23.79 -22.88 22.56
N VAL A 241 -22.46 -22.75 22.47
CA VAL A 241 -21.56 -22.34 23.57
C VAL A 241 -20.43 -21.52 22.98
N GLY A 242 -20.36 -20.23 23.32
CA GLY A 242 -19.22 -19.37 22.99
C GLY A 242 -17.88 -19.93 23.47
N GLN A 243 -16.85 -19.75 22.65
CA GLN A 243 -15.48 -20.15 22.94
C GLN A 243 -14.64 -18.94 23.39
N ASP A 244 -13.48 -19.23 23.99
CA ASP A 244 -12.52 -18.22 24.45
C ASP A 244 -11.21 -18.40 23.65
N LEU A 245 -10.96 -17.49 22.71
CA LEU A 245 -9.78 -17.55 21.84
C LEU A 245 -8.48 -17.47 22.64
N ALA A 246 -8.44 -16.66 23.70
CA ALA A 246 -7.26 -16.51 24.55
C ALA A 246 -6.95 -17.81 25.29
N ALA A 247 -7.97 -18.44 25.87
CA ALA A 247 -7.83 -19.75 26.51
C ALA A 247 -7.42 -20.83 25.50
N ILE A 248 -7.95 -20.79 24.27
CA ILE A 248 -7.56 -21.68 23.17
C ILE A 248 -6.09 -21.47 22.80
N ASN A 249 -5.60 -20.23 22.70
CA ASN A 249 -4.20 -19.94 22.39
C ASN A 249 -3.25 -20.48 23.46
N ILE A 250 -3.55 -20.22 24.74
CA ILE A 250 -2.75 -20.73 25.86
C ILE A 250 -2.73 -22.26 25.85
N GLN A 251 -3.90 -22.90 25.71
CA GLN A 251 -3.97 -24.36 25.66
C GLN A 251 -3.32 -24.94 24.41
N ARG A 252 -3.37 -24.24 23.26
CA ARG A 252 -2.70 -24.66 22.04
C ARG A 252 -1.18 -24.58 22.20
N GLY A 253 -0.64 -23.54 22.84
CA GLY A 253 0.78 -23.47 23.16
C GLY A 253 1.24 -24.65 24.02
N ARG A 254 0.45 -25.02 25.02
CA ARG A 254 0.72 -26.20 25.87
C ARG A 254 0.59 -27.52 25.10
N ASP A 255 -0.39 -27.63 24.21
CA ASP A 255 -0.61 -28.79 23.34
C ASP A 255 0.56 -29.02 22.36
N LEU A 256 1.11 -27.93 21.83
CA LEU A 256 2.30 -27.92 20.96
C LEU A 256 3.60 -28.12 21.73
N GLY A 257 3.57 -28.04 23.06
CA GLY A 257 4.74 -28.21 23.92
C GLY A 257 5.70 -27.02 23.88
N LEU A 258 5.18 -25.80 23.71
CA LEU A 258 6.00 -24.58 23.74
C LEU A 258 6.70 -24.40 25.10
N GLY A 259 7.93 -23.88 25.06
CA GLY A 259 8.62 -23.42 26.25
C GLY A 259 7.91 -22.26 26.94
N THR A 260 8.30 -21.98 28.19
CA THR A 260 7.90 -20.74 28.86
C THR A 260 8.59 -19.55 28.23
N LEU A 261 8.10 -18.33 28.48
CA LEU A 261 8.72 -17.09 27.98
C LEU A 261 10.23 -17.06 28.23
N ASN A 262 10.66 -17.38 29.46
CA ASN A 262 12.09 -17.37 29.81
C ASN A 262 12.89 -18.46 29.10
N GLN A 263 12.34 -19.67 28.96
CA GLN A 263 13.03 -20.75 28.23
C GLN A 263 13.23 -20.38 26.77
N THR A 264 12.22 -19.77 26.14
CA THR A 264 12.31 -19.28 24.76
C THR A 264 13.30 -18.12 24.65
N ARG A 265 13.26 -17.14 25.57
CA ARG A 265 14.24 -16.04 25.62
C ARG A 265 15.67 -16.55 25.69
N GLU A 266 15.96 -17.48 26.60
CA GLU A 266 17.28 -18.10 26.71
C GLU A 266 17.70 -18.82 25.42
N SER A 267 16.77 -19.53 24.76
CA SER A 267 17.05 -20.23 23.49
C SER A 267 17.38 -19.27 22.33
N LEU A 268 16.82 -18.06 22.37
CA LEU A 268 17.06 -16.99 21.41
C LEU A 268 18.30 -16.14 21.75
N GLY A 269 18.98 -16.44 22.87
CA GLY A 269 20.11 -15.67 23.38
C GLY A 269 19.74 -14.37 24.09
N LEU A 270 18.47 -14.21 24.50
CA LEU A 270 17.97 -13.09 25.28
C LEU A 270 18.08 -13.37 26.79
N GLU A 271 18.17 -12.32 27.61
CA GLU A 271 18.20 -12.48 29.07
C GLU A 271 16.84 -12.91 29.62
N ALA A 272 16.82 -13.95 30.47
CA ALA A 272 15.63 -14.37 31.19
C ALA A 272 15.19 -13.30 32.20
N TYR A 273 13.88 -13.10 32.34
CA TYR A 273 13.33 -12.20 33.34
C TYR A 273 13.35 -12.82 34.74
N THR A 274 13.62 -12.00 35.75
CA THR A 274 13.71 -12.37 37.17
C THR A 274 12.55 -11.81 38.01
N ASP A 275 11.84 -10.80 37.52
CA ASP A 275 10.61 -10.26 38.12
C ASP A 275 9.57 -9.96 37.02
N PHE A 276 8.28 -10.12 37.34
CA PHE A 276 7.19 -9.79 36.42
C PHE A 276 7.20 -8.32 35.97
N ALA A 277 7.73 -7.40 36.78
CA ALA A 277 7.87 -5.99 36.44
C ALA A 277 8.90 -5.73 35.33
N GLN A 278 9.71 -6.72 34.95
CA GLN A 278 10.59 -6.63 33.78
C GLN A 278 9.87 -6.98 32.48
N ILE A 279 8.71 -7.64 32.54
CA ILE A 279 7.87 -7.95 31.37
C ILE A 279 7.04 -6.71 31.00
N THR A 280 6.38 -6.09 31.99
CA THR A 280 5.42 -5.01 31.77
C THR A 280 5.46 -3.95 32.87
N SER A 281 5.24 -2.68 32.49
CA SER A 281 4.95 -1.59 33.44
C SER A 281 3.46 -1.36 33.68
N ASP A 282 2.56 -2.00 32.93
CA ASP A 282 1.11 -1.84 33.13
C ASP A 282 0.73 -2.46 34.48
N PRO A 283 0.19 -1.67 35.45
CA PRO A 283 -0.09 -2.19 36.78
C PRO A 283 -1.15 -3.30 36.79
N GLY A 284 -2.10 -3.26 35.85
CA GLY A 284 -3.17 -4.25 35.72
C GLY A 284 -2.64 -5.59 35.22
N THR A 285 -1.87 -5.57 34.13
CA THR A 285 -1.19 -6.75 33.57
C THR A 285 -0.21 -7.34 34.58
N LEU A 286 0.58 -6.51 35.26
CA LEU A 286 1.50 -6.95 36.31
C LEU A 286 0.76 -7.67 37.46
N ALA A 287 -0.36 -7.11 37.92
CA ALA A 287 -1.18 -7.75 38.94
C ALA A 287 -1.80 -9.06 38.44
N GLY A 288 -2.27 -9.10 37.19
CA GLY A 288 -2.80 -10.29 36.54
C GLY A 288 -1.77 -11.42 36.44
N LEU A 289 -0.55 -11.12 36.00
CA LEU A 289 0.55 -12.08 35.92
C LEU A 289 0.91 -12.65 37.30
N ARG A 290 1.03 -11.80 38.32
CA ARG A 290 1.29 -12.23 39.71
C ARG A 290 0.17 -13.07 40.32
N ALA A 291 -1.06 -12.90 39.84
CA ALA A 291 -2.19 -13.71 40.26
C ALA A 291 -2.25 -15.06 39.53
N ALA A 292 -1.87 -15.08 38.25
CA ALA A 292 -1.96 -16.26 37.39
C ALA A 292 -0.79 -17.24 37.53
N TYR A 293 0.43 -16.74 37.77
CA TYR A 293 1.66 -17.54 37.79
C TYR A 293 2.37 -17.46 39.14
N ALA A 294 2.90 -18.59 39.62
CA ALA A 294 3.62 -18.64 40.89
C ALA A 294 5.00 -17.98 40.81
N SER A 295 5.61 -18.01 39.62
CA SER A 295 6.89 -17.35 39.34
C SER A 295 6.99 -16.90 37.89
N VAL A 296 7.87 -15.93 37.62
CA VAL A 296 8.14 -15.43 36.26
C VAL A 296 8.65 -16.53 35.31
N ALA A 297 9.25 -17.58 35.84
CA ALA A 297 9.77 -18.70 35.06
C ALA A 297 8.66 -19.59 34.44
N GLU A 298 7.42 -19.46 34.90
CA GLU A 298 6.27 -20.28 34.48
C GLU A 298 5.37 -19.61 33.43
N VAL A 299 5.65 -18.36 33.05
CA VAL A 299 4.79 -17.60 32.13
C VAL A 299 4.74 -18.28 30.76
N ASP A 300 3.54 -18.62 30.28
CA ASP A 300 3.35 -19.20 28.94
C ASP A 300 3.86 -18.21 27.87
N LEU A 301 4.51 -18.68 26.81
CA LEU A 301 5.13 -17.83 25.78
C LEU A 301 4.14 -16.83 25.17
N TRP A 302 2.91 -17.25 24.84
CA TRP A 302 1.92 -16.36 24.23
C TRP A 302 1.50 -15.22 25.17
N THR A 303 1.12 -15.56 26.40
CA THR A 303 0.75 -14.59 27.43
C THR A 303 1.89 -13.63 27.74
N GLY A 304 3.10 -14.17 27.86
CA GLY A 304 4.31 -13.41 28.15
C GLY A 304 4.66 -12.43 27.03
N GLY A 305 4.67 -12.89 25.78
CA GLY A 305 5.01 -12.04 24.64
C GLY A 305 3.97 -10.97 24.32
N LEU A 306 2.68 -11.20 24.61
CA LEU A 306 1.67 -10.12 24.58
C LEU A 306 1.88 -9.08 25.68
N ALA A 307 2.40 -9.50 26.83
CA ALA A 307 2.61 -8.62 27.98
C ALA A 307 3.93 -7.84 27.90
N GLU A 308 4.90 -8.30 27.10
CA GLU A 308 6.16 -7.60 26.89
C GLU A 308 5.92 -6.20 26.32
N GLN A 309 6.58 -5.20 26.92
CA GLN A 309 6.57 -3.85 26.36
C GLN A 309 7.19 -3.82 24.96
N ALA A 310 6.56 -3.05 24.08
CA ALA A 310 7.12 -2.69 22.78
C ALA A 310 8.56 -2.14 22.92
N LYS A 311 9.45 -2.54 22.00
CA LYS A 311 10.86 -2.15 22.02
C LYS A 311 11.19 -1.22 20.87
N GLY A 312 11.66 -0.01 21.18
CA GLY A 312 12.01 0.99 20.17
C GLY A 312 10.79 1.40 19.34
N ASN A 313 10.91 1.33 18.02
CA ASN A 313 9.82 1.60 17.08
C ASN A 313 9.05 0.33 16.67
N SER A 314 9.34 -0.83 17.27
CA SER A 314 8.60 -2.07 17.02
C SER A 314 7.21 -2.00 17.67
N PHE A 315 6.21 -2.54 16.98
CA PHE A 315 4.87 -2.74 17.53
C PHE A 315 4.81 -3.95 18.48
N LEU A 316 5.81 -4.84 18.43
CA LEU A 316 5.92 -6.05 19.25
C LEU A 316 6.96 -5.91 20.39
N GLY A 317 6.79 -6.72 21.43
CA GLY A 317 7.81 -6.93 22.46
C GLY A 317 9.08 -7.61 21.92
N GLU A 318 10.15 -7.63 22.73
CA GLU A 318 11.47 -8.13 22.31
C GLU A 318 11.45 -9.59 21.85
N THR A 319 10.78 -10.48 22.58
CA THR A 319 10.78 -11.92 22.27
C THR A 319 10.00 -12.20 21.00
N PHE A 320 8.82 -11.60 20.85
CA PHE A 320 8.02 -11.74 19.64
C PHE A 320 8.68 -11.09 18.43
N SER A 321 9.27 -9.90 18.57
CA SER A 321 10.02 -9.26 17.49
C SER A 321 11.14 -10.18 16.98
N ARG A 322 11.85 -10.87 17.88
CA ARG A 322 12.91 -11.79 17.51
C ARG A 322 12.39 -13.03 16.79
N ILE A 323 11.34 -13.68 17.31
CA ILE A 323 10.76 -14.88 16.68
C ILE A 323 10.20 -14.55 15.29
N VAL A 324 9.48 -13.43 15.18
CA VAL A 324 8.85 -13.02 13.92
C VAL A 324 9.91 -12.58 12.92
N GLY A 325 10.89 -11.77 13.34
CA GLY A 325 12.02 -11.33 12.49
C GLY A 325 12.83 -12.52 11.96
N ASP A 326 13.32 -13.40 12.84
CA ASP A 326 14.10 -14.58 12.45
C ASP A 326 13.32 -15.49 11.48
N GLN A 327 12.00 -15.64 11.69
CA GLN A 327 11.16 -16.46 10.81
C GLN A 327 11.00 -15.84 9.42
N PHE A 328 10.72 -14.55 9.31
CA PHE A 328 10.57 -13.88 8.02
C PHE A 328 11.90 -13.76 7.28
N GLU A 329 13.01 -13.50 7.98
CA GLU A 329 14.35 -13.55 7.37
C GLU A 329 14.60 -14.94 6.75
N ALA A 330 14.34 -16.01 7.49
CA ALA A 330 14.52 -17.37 7.00
C ALA A 330 13.58 -17.70 5.82
N LEU A 331 12.33 -17.25 5.85
CA LEU A 331 11.37 -17.44 4.76
C LEU A 331 11.82 -16.72 3.48
N ARG A 332 12.39 -15.51 3.59
CA ARG A 332 12.92 -14.76 2.45
C ARG A 332 14.16 -15.42 1.88
N ASP A 333 15.15 -15.68 2.74
CA ASP A 333 16.48 -16.08 2.30
C ASP A 333 16.51 -17.56 1.87
N GLY A 334 15.67 -18.40 2.48
CA GLY A 334 15.53 -19.82 2.15
C GLY A 334 14.54 -20.15 1.03
N ASP A 335 13.82 -19.16 0.49
CA ASP A 335 12.87 -19.39 -0.61
C ASP A 335 13.56 -19.22 -1.97
N ARG A 336 13.72 -20.34 -2.69
CA ARG A 336 14.24 -20.34 -4.07
C ARG A 336 13.36 -19.51 -5.02
N PHE A 337 12.08 -19.36 -4.71
CA PHE A 337 11.12 -18.55 -5.45
C PHE A 337 10.85 -17.18 -4.82
N TRP A 338 11.72 -16.68 -3.93
CA TRP A 338 11.69 -15.28 -3.52
C TRP A 338 11.62 -14.38 -4.76
N TYR A 339 10.75 -13.37 -4.76
CA TYR A 339 10.35 -12.69 -6.00
C TYR A 339 11.52 -12.04 -6.75
N GLN A 340 12.48 -11.45 -6.03
CA GLN A 340 13.69 -10.87 -6.63
C GLN A 340 14.64 -11.92 -7.24
N ASN A 341 14.39 -13.21 -6.99
CA ASN A 341 15.13 -14.36 -7.55
C ASN A 341 14.35 -15.10 -8.67
N GLN A 342 13.12 -14.69 -9.00
CA GLN A 342 12.29 -15.40 -9.99
C GLN A 342 12.65 -15.08 -11.46
N GLY A 343 13.50 -14.08 -11.70
CA GLY A 343 13.95 -13.73 -13.05
C GLY A 343 12.94 -12.91 -13.85
N PHE A 344 12.11 -12.10 -13.18
CA PHE A 344 11.32 -11.06 -13.84
C PHE A 344 12.23 -10.12 -14.66
N ASP A 345 11.71 -9.63 -15.79
CA ASP A 345 12.36 -8.52 -16.48
C ASP A 345 12.32 -7.24 -15.62
N ALA A 346 13.21 -6.29 -15.91
CA ALA A 346 13.37 -5.08 -15.09
C ALA A 346 12.08 -4.26 -14.98
N LYS A 347 11.27 -4.20 -16.04
CA LYS A 347 10.01 -3.44 -16.04
C LYS A 347 8.97 -4.12 -15.15
N THR A 348 8.81 -5.44 -15.25
CA THR A 348 7.87 -6.18 -14.41
C THR A 348 8.29 -6.14 -12.93
N LEU A 349 9.59 -6.26 -12.63
CA LEU A 349 10.08 -6.15 -11.26
C LEU A 349 9.83 -4.76 -10.67
N ASP A 350 10.13 -3.72 -11.44
CA ASP A 350 9.87 -2.33 -11.06
C ASP A 350 8.38 -2.07 -10.79
N GLN A 351 7.48 -2.63 -11.62
CA GLN A 351 6.03 -2.57 -11.38
C GLN A 351 5.61 -3.25 -10.08
N ILE A 352 6.19 -4.42 -9.76
CA ILE A 352 5.93 -5.13 -8.50
C ILE A 352 6.42 -4.30 -7.31
N GLU A 353 7.63 -3.76 -7.39
CA GLU A 353 8.27 -3.00 -6.30
C GLU A 353 7.66 -1.61 -6.07
N HIS A 354 6.85 -1.12 -7.01
CA HIS A 354 6.04 0.10 -6.86
C HIS A 354 4.56 -0.16 -6.59
N THR A 355 4.14 -1.42 -6.43
CA THR A 355 2.74 -1.75 -6.10
C THR A 355 2.56 -1.87 -4.60
N SER A 356 1.80 -0.95 -4.02
CA SER A 356 1.38 -0.98 -2.62
C SER A 356 0.06 -1.77 -2.41
N LEU A 357 -0.28 -2.06 -1.16
CA LEU A 357 -1.61 -2.59 -0.83
C LEU A 357 -2.73 -1.62 -1.23
N SER A 358 -2.48 -0.32 -1.10
CA SER A 358 -3.41 0.75 -1.50
C SER A 358 -3.68 0.70 -3.01
N ASP A 359 -2.64 0.50 -3.83
CA ASP A 359 -2.78 0.38 -5.28
C ASP A 359 -3.65 -0.82 -5.68
N ILE A 360 -3.47 -1.96 -5.01
CA ILE A 360 -4.31 -3.14 -5.25
C ILE A 360 -5.77 -2.86 -4.87
N ILE A 361 -6.03 -2.20 -3.74
CA ILE A 361 -7.40 -1.87 -3.33
C ILE A 361 -8.05 -0.91 -4.33
N LEU A 362 -7.38 0.20 -4.69
CA LEU A 362 -7.89 1.17 -5.67
C LEU A 362 -8.15 0.53 -7.03
N ARG A 363 -7.29 -0.40 -7.44
CA ARG A 363 -7.41 -1.11 -8.73
C ARG A 363 -8.52 -2.16 -8.76
N THR A 364 -8.85 -2.77 -7.61
CA THR A 364 -9.73 -3.95 -7.53
C THR A 364 -11.05 -3.70 -6.82
N THR A 365 -11.35 -2.47 -6.42
CA THR A 365 -12.57 -2.07 -5.71
C THR A 365 -13.22 -0.84 -6.33
N ASP A 366 -14.37 -0.45 -5.81
CA ASP A 366 -15.03 0.83 -6.12
C ASP A 366 -14.44 2.05 -5.40
N THR A 367 -13.42 1.85 -4.56
CA THR A 367 -12.75 2.90 -3.79
C THR A 367 -12.00 3.84 -4.73
N GLN A 368 -12.22 5.15 -4.59
CA GLN A 368 -11.60 6.17 -5.44
C GLN A 368 -10.44 6.88 -4.74
N TYR A 369 -10.59 7.13 -3.43
CA TYR A 369 -9.60 7.81 -2.61
C TYR A 369 -9.23 6.95 -1.42
N LEU A 370 -7.94 6.84 -1.13
CA LEU A 370 -7.40 6.03 -0.06
C LEU A 370 -6.04 6.60 0.33
N GLN A 371 -5.63 6.40 1.59
CA GLN A 371 -4.28 6.74 2.00
C GLN A 371 -3.24 5.88 1.26
N GLY A 372 -2.05 6.45 1.04
CA GLY A 372 -0.98 5.74 0.33
C GLY A 372 -0.45 4.50 1.07
N ASP A 373 -0.48 4.50 2.40
CA ASP A 373 -0.06 3.39 3.26
C ASP A 373 -1.25 2.86 4.07
N MET A 374 -1.76 1.68 3.68
CA MET A 374 -2.89 1.02 4.34
C MET A 374 -2.63 0.54 5.77
N PHE A 375 -1.38 0.54 6.23
CA PHE A 375 -1.03 0.22 7.61
C PHE A 375 -0.96 1.46 8.49
N THR A 376 -1.26 2.65 7.94
CA THR A 376 -1.37 3.92 8.67
C THR A 376 -2.84 4.36 8.73
N TYR A 377 -3.26 4.80 9.92
CA TYR A 377 -4.64 5.22 10.17
C TYR A 377 -4.93 6.61 9.60
N TYR A 378 -6.01 6.70 8.82
CA TYR A 378 -6.64 7.95 8.41
C TYR A 378 -8.10 7.91 8.83
N GLU A 379 -8.61 8.98 9.41
CA GLU A 379 -10.03 9.08 9.68
C GLU A 379 -10.78 9.44 8.39
N ARG A 380 -11.56 8.49 7.85
CA ARG A 380 -12.41 8.73 6.68
C ARG A 380 -13.77 9.28 7.09
N HIS A 381 -14.14 10.45 6.59
CA HIS A 381 -15.45 11.05 6.84
C HIS A 381 -15.90 12.04 5.73
N ALA A 382 -17.19 12.37 5.75
CA ALA A 382 -17.79 13.38 4.87
C ALA A 382 -17.47 14.81 5.38
N PRO A 383 -17.51 15.86 4.54
CA PRO A 383 -17.14 17.21 4.95
C PRO A 383 -18.02 17.80 6.06
N ASP A 384 -19.28 17.38 6.18
CA ASP A 384 -20.23 17.85 7.19
C ASP A 384 -20.23 17.03 8.49
N ALA A 385 -19.47 15.93 8.52
CA ALA A 385 -19.26 15.13 9.71
C ALA A 385 -18.15 15.73 10.57
N ALA A 386 -18.39 15.84 11.88
CA ALA A 386 -17.34 16.22 12.81
C ALA A 386 -16.38 15.04 13.00
N PRO A 387 -15.04 15.24 12.91
CA PRO A 387 -14.10 14.16 13.13
C PRO A 387 -14.16 13.67 14.58
N GLU A 388 -14.15 12.35 14.75
CA GLU A 388 -14.06 11.64 16.02
C GLU A 388 -12.64 11.73 16.61
N THR A 389 -11.63 11.81 15.74
CA THR A 389 -10.20 11.88 16.09
C THR A 389 -9.49 13.03 15.35
N PRO A 390 -9.86 14.29 15.64
CA PRO A 390 -9.33 15.48 14.94
C PRO A 390 -7.80 15.62 15.02
N ASP A 391 -7.15 15.00 16.00
CA ASP A 391 -5.69 15.01 16.18
C ASP A 391 -5.01 13.89 15.36
N SER A 392 -5.54 13.54 14.19
CA SER A 392 -5.06 12.45 13.33
C SER A 392 -5.09 12.87 11.87
N PRO A 393 -4.36 12.17 10.97
CA PRO A 393 -4.58 12.30 9.54
C PRO A 393 -6.04 12.05 9.15
N GLN A 394 -6.59 12.89 8.30
CA GLN A 394 -7.97 12.87 7.81
C GLN A 394 -8.01 12.48 6.33
N LEU A 395 -9.00 11.69 5.94
CA LEU A 395 -9.37 11.43 4.56
C LEU A 395 -10.79 11.94 4.35
N ILE A 396 -10.90 13.18 3.86
CA ILE A 396 -12.16 13.88 3.68
C ILE A 396 -12.60 13.74 2.24
N VAL A 397 -13.74 13.09 2.02
CA VAL A 397 -14.25 12.86 0.67
C VAL A 397 -15.60 13.53 0.50
N GLY A 398 -15.66 14.48 -0.43
CA GLY A 398 -16.84 15.27 -0.76
C GLY A 398 -17.92 14.52 -1.53
N GLY A 399 -18.91 15.28 -1.96
CA GLY A 399 -20.13 14.85 -2.59
C GLY A 399 -20.18 15.23 -4.08
N ALA A 400 -21.28 15.84 -4.48
CA ALA A 400 -21.49 16.32 -5.85
C ALA A 400 -21.95 17.79 -5.84
N THR A 401 -21.80 18.46 -4.69
CA THR A 401 -22.26 19.81 -4.44
C THR A 401 -21.13 20.65 -3.87
N ASP A 402 -21.23 21.97 -3.99
CA ASP A 402 -20.24 22.88 -3.42
C ASP A 402 -20.11 22.71 -1.90
N GLU A 403 -18.93 22.26 -1.45
CA GLU A 403 -18.65 21.90 -0.07
C GLU A 403 -17.38 22.60 0.45
N VAL A 404 -17.21 22.58 1.77
CA VAL A 404 -16.01 23.08 2.44
C VAL A 404 -15.37 21.91 3.18
N LEU A 405 -14.17 21.52 2.74
CA LEU A 405 -13.38 20.45 3.33
C LEU A 405 -12.31 21.09 4.22
N ILE A 406 -12.20 20.61 5.46
CA ILE A 406 -11.28 21.18 6.46
C ILE A 406 -10.54 20.03 7.13
N GLY A 407 -9.25 19.89 6.81
CA GLY A 407 -8.29 19.04 7.50
C GLY A 407 -7.84 19.61 8.84
N GLY A 408 -6.73 19.09 9.35
CA GLY A 408 -6.11 19.42 10.63
C GLY A 408 -4.62 19.76 10.49
N ASP A 409 -3.86 19.39 11.51
CA ASP A 409 -2.42 19.69 11.59
C ASP A 409 -1.54 18.47 11.21
N HIS A 410 -2.08 17.53 10.42
CA HIS A 410 -1.40 16.31 9.96
C HIS A 410 -1.45 16.21 8.44
N ASP A 411 -0.71 15.25 7.88
CA ASP A 411 -0.74 14.95 6.44
C ASP A 411 -2.14 14.43 6.05
N ASP A 412 -2.99 15.29 5.51
CA ASP A 412 -4.40 14.99 5.21
C ASP A 412 -4.65 14.76 3.72
N ILE A 413 -5.74 14.08 3.40
CA ILE A 413 -6.21 13.87 2.02
C ILE A 413 -7.61 14.46 1.88
N LEU A 414 -7.75 15.46 1.02
CA LEU A 414 -9.01 16.16 0.76
C LEU A 414 -9.42 15.93 -0.69
N ALA A 415 -10.58 15.32 -0.92
CA ALA A 415 -11.10 15.06 -2.26
C ALA A 415 -12.44 15.76 -2.46
N GLY A 416 -12.46 16.82 -3.27
CA GLY A 416 -13.65 17.64 -3.54
C GLY A 416 -14.78 16.84 -4.18
N ARG A 417 -14.45 16.07 -5.24
CA ARG A 417 -15.43 15.46 -6.14
C ARG A 417 -16.25 16.57 -6.83
N GLY A 418 -17.43 16.24 -7.33
CA GLY A 418 -18.17 17.23 -8.11
C GLY A 418 -18.58 18.43 -7.26
N GLY A 419 -18.46 19.64 -7.80
CA GLY A 419 -18.83 20.85 -7.06
C GLY A 419 -17.93 22.01 -7.43
N ALA A 420 -18.06 23.10 -6.70
CA ALA A 420 -17.03 24.13 -6.57
C ALA A 420 -16.60 24.16 -5.10
N ASP A 421 -15.61 23.36 -4.77
CA ASP A 421 -15.25 23.08 -3.38
C ASP A 421 -14.19 24.03 -2.86
N THR A 422 -14.20 24.28 -1.55
CA THR A 422 -13.10 24.98 -0.88
C THR A 422 -12.41 24.02 0.07
N MET A 423 -11.13 23.75 -0.15
CA MET A 423 -10.36 22.78 0.61
C MET A 423 -9.27 23.48 1.42
N TYR A 424 -9.28 23.23 2.73
CA TYR A 424 -8.28 23.70 3.70
C TYR A 424 -7.62 22.47 4.33
N GLY A 425 -6.37 22.15 3.99
CA GLY A 425 -5.65 21.01 4.59
C GLY A 425 -5.17 21.37 5.98
N GLY A 426 -4.31 22.38 6.08
CA GLY A 426 -3.91 22.95 7.36
C GLY A 426 -2.40 22.98 7.48
N ALA A 427 -1.85 22.26 8.45
CA ALA A 427 -0.40 22.06 8.55
C ALA A 427 -0.09 20.59 8.29
N GLY A 428 1.03 20.29 7.65
CA GLY A 428 1.34 18.91 7.26
C GLY A 428 1.82 18.88 5.83
N ASN A 429 1.92 17.69 5.25
CA ASN A 429 2.02 17.51 3.81
C ASN A 429 0.67 16.98 3.30
N ASP A 430 -0.18 17.88 2.85
CA ASP A 430 -1.56 17.60 2.47
C ASP A 430 -1.67 17.22 1.00
N THR A 431 -2.69 16.44 0.66
CA THR A 431 -3.00 16.05 -0.73
C THR A 431 -4.44 16.42 -1.09
N TYR A 432 -4.60 17.21 -2.15
CA TYR A 432 -5.87 17.74 -2.62
C TYR A 432 -6.24 17.13 -3.96
N HIS A 433 -7.34 16.41 -4.02
CA HIS A 433 -7.90 15.95 -5.27
C HIS A 433 -8.96 16.94 -5.76
N VAL A 434 -8.63 17.63 -6.86
CA VAL A 434 -9.50 18.60 -7.53
C VAL A 434 -10.02 18.03 -8.85
N ASP A 435 -11.29 18.24 -9.16
CA ASP A 435 -11.90 17.81 -10.43
C ASP A 435 -12.72 18.91 -11.11
N SER A 436 -12.89 20.04 -10.44
CA SER A 436 -13.53 21.22 -10.99
C SER A 436 -12.53 22.36 -11.15
N THR A 437 -12.71 23.13 -12.22
CA THR A 437 -11.96 24.39 -12.43
C THR A 437 -12.34 25.48 -11.41
N TYR A 438 -13.39 25.23 -10.60
CA TYR A 438 -13.89 26.14 -9.58
C TYR A 438 -13.52 25.71 -8.16
N ASP A 439 -12.82 24.58 -8.01
CA ASP A 439 -12.27 24.19 -6.72
C ASP A 439 -11.20 25.20 -6.29
N LEU A 440 -11.13 25.45 -5.00
CA LEU A 440 -10.22 26.40 -4.38
C LEU A 440 -9.45 25.70 -3.27
N VAL A 441 -8.14 25.58 -3.45
CA VAL A 441 -7.21 25.10 -2.43
C VAL A 441 -6.70 26.29 -1.63
N ILE A 442 -6.79 26.21 -0.30
CA ILE A 442 -6.32 27.24 0.63
C ILE A 442 -5.43 26.62 1.68
N GLU A 443 -4.18 27.07 1.68
CA GLU A 443 -3.08 26.44 2.41
C GLU A 443 -2.52 27.34 3.49
N ALA A 444 -2.02 26.75 4.57
CA ALA A 444 -1.11 27.46 5.45
C ALA A 444 0.31 27.45 4.85
N ALA A 445 1.17 28.35 5.33
CA ALA A 445 2.56 28.33 4.88
C ALA A 445 3.34 27.17 5.53
N GLY A 446 3.98 26.35 4.70
CA GLY A 446 4.89 25.29 5.11
C GLY A 446 4.21 23.92 5.12
N GLY A 447 4.93 22.93 4.61
CA GLY A 447 4.38 21.65 4.18
C GLY A 447 5.10 21.24 2.90
N ALA A 448 4.72 20.11 2.33
CA ALA A 448 5.10 19.69 0.98
C ALA A 448 3.82 19.21 0.30
N ASP A 449 2.96 20.17 -0.01
CA ASP A 449 1.56 19.90 -0.34
C ASP A 449 1.40 19.55 -1.81
N THR A 450 0.42 18.71 -2.10
CA THR A 450 0.18 18.17 -3.44
C THR A 450 -1.24 18.43 -3.91
N ILE A 451 -1.38 19.03 -5.08
CA ILE A 451 -2.65 19.09 -5.81
C ILE A 451 -2.64 18.03 -6.91
N VAL A 452 -3.58 17.10 -6.86
CA VAL A 452 -3.86 16.09 -7.88
C VAL A 452 -5.12 16.48 -8.64
N SER A 453 -4.96 16.95 -9.88
CA SER A 453 -6.04 17.47 -10.71
C SER A 453 -6.50 16.47 -11.75
N THR A 454 -7.83 16.24 -11.81
CA THR A 454 -8.49 15.68 -13.00
C THR A 454 -9.20 16.75 -13.84
N ALA A 455 -9.22 18.01 -13.36
CA ALA A 455 -9.82 19.13 -14.06
C ALA A 455 -8.97 19.55 -15.28
N ASN A 456 -9.63 19.86 -16.40
CA ASN A 456 -8.98 20.30 -17.63
C ASN A 456 -8.31 21.69 -17.53
N TRP A 457 -8.65 22.48 -16.50
CA TRP A 457 -8.18 23.86 -16.34
C TRP A 457 -8.15 24.29 -14.88
N PHE A 458 -7.36 23.61 -14.05
CA PHE A 458 -7.20 24.02 -12.66
C PHE A 458 -6.22 25.20 -12.56
N TRP A 459 -6.61 26.22 -11.79
CA TRP A 459 -5.83 27.43 -11.65
C TRP A 459 -5.49 27.73 -10.20
N ASP A 460 -4.28 27.34 -9.82
CA ASP A 460 -3.77 27.58 -8.48
C ASP A 460 -3.12 28.96 -8.32
N VAL A 461 -3.93 30.02 -8.31
CA VAL A 461 -3.40 31.39 -8.19
C VAL A 461 -2.91 31.71 -6.78
N TYR A 462 -3.47 31.07 -5.76
CA TYR A 462 -3.43 31.56 -4.39
C TYR A 462 -2.91 30.55 -3.37
N SER A 463 -2.80 29.26 -3.71
CA SER A 463 -2.20 28.31 -2.79
C SER A 463 -0.68 28.41 -2.82
N VAL A 464 -0.06 27.85 -1.79
CA VAL A 464 1.40 27.70 -1.67
C VAL A 464 1.84 26.27 -1.98
N ALA A 465 0.94 25.41 -2.48
CA ALA A 465 1.24 24.01 -2.71
C ALA A 465 2.43 23.84 -3.66
N GLU A 466 3.41 23.04 -3.24
CA GLU A 466 4.67 22.90 -3.94
C GLU A 466 4.61 21.91 -5.10
N ARG A 467 3.61 21.02 -5.14
CA ARG A 467 3.49 20.00 -6.18
C ARG A 467 2.10 19.99 -6.82
N MET A 468 2.07 20.04 -8.15
CA MET A 468 0.84 19.88 -8.94
C MET A 468 0.97 18.71 -9.90
N VAL A 469 0.01 17.80 -9.86
CA VAL A 469 -0.03 16.56 -10.63
C VAL A 469 -1.30 16.52 -11.46
N ILE A 470 -1.19 16.32 -12.77
CA ILE A 470 -2.32 15.93 -13.59
C ILE A 470 -2.50 14.42 -13.43
N ALA A 471 -3.67 13.99 -12.95
CA ALA A 471 -3.94 12.59 -12.70
C ALA A 471 -3.94 11.77 -14.01
N GLU A 472 -3.48 10.52 -13.95
CA GLU A 472 -3.52 9.62 -15.10
C GLU A 472 -4.95 9.42 -15.62
N GLY A 473 -5.13 9.44 -16.94
CA GLY A 473 -6.44 9.40 -17.59
C GLY A 473 -7.23 10.71 -17.59
N ALA A 474 -6.78 11.76 -16.91
CA ALA A 474 -7.36 13.11 -17.05
C ALA A 474 -7.10 13.64 -18.47
N ALA A 475 -8.17 13.98 -19.17
CA ALA A 475 -8.08 14.44 -20.55
C ALA A 475 -9.11 15.53 -20.83
N ASP A 476 -8.70 16.53 -21.61
CA ASP A 476 -9.62 17.48 -22.21
C ASP A 476 -10.64 16.75 -23.10
N PRO A 477 -11.97 16.86 -22.84
CA PRO A 477 -13.00 16.35 -23.73
C PRO A 477 -12.94 16.94 -25.15
N GLU A 478 -12.38 18.14 -25.31
CA GLU A 478 -12.20 18.80 -26.61
C GLU A 478 -10.87 18.43 -27.30
N GLY A 479 -10.00 17.69 -26.60
CA GLY A 479 -8.74 17.16 -27.10
C GLY A 479 -7.63 18.19 -27.27
N ALA A 480 -7.71 19.37 -26.62
CA ALA A 480 -6.64 20.37 -26.66
C ALA A 480 -5.48 20.07 -25.69
N GLY A 481 -5.71 19.21 -24.70
CA GLY A 481 -4.75 18.83 -23.66
C GLY A 481 -5.13 19.37 -22.28
N THR A 482 -4.74 18.65 -21.23
CA THR A 482 -5.08 18.99 -19.85
C THR A 482 -4.17 20.10 -19.34
N THR A 483 -4.75 21.21 -18.88
CA THR A 483 -3.99 22.39 -18.45
C THR A 483 -3.82 22.45 -16.94
N ALA A 484 -2.57 22.57 -16.49
CA ALA A 484 -2.19 22.81 -15.11
C ALA A 484 -1.42 24.13 -14.99
N ILE A 485 -1.82 24.96 -14.03
CA ILE A 485 -1.28 26.30 -13.83
C ILE A 485 -0.85 26.45 -12.37
N GLY A 486 0.45 26.57 -12.15
CA GLY A 486 1.09 26.73 -10.84
C GLY A 486 0.99 28.13 -10.24
N SER A 487 1.56 28.24 -9.04
CA SER A 487 1.61 29.45 -8.23
C SER A 487 2.79 30.35 -8.62
N ILE A 488 2.94 31.52 -7.99
CA ILE A 488 4.12 32.38 -8.23
C ILE A 488 5.40 31.89 -7.52
N PHE A 489 5.34 30.77 -6.81
CA PHE A 489 6.45 30.16 -6.07
C PHE A 489 7.13 29.05 -6.88
N ASP A 490 8.11 28.36 -6.30
CA ASP A 490 8.79 27.25 -6.93
C ASP A 490 7.85 26.02 -6.94
N ASN A 491 7.38 25.57 -8.10
CA ASN A 491 6.45 24.44 -8.22
C ASN A 491 7.12 23.20 -8.85
N MET A 492 6.67 22.01 -8.46
CA MET A 492 6.90 20.75 -9.16
C MET A 492 5.64 20.37 -9.95
N MET A 493 5.70 20.47 -11.27
CA MET A 493 4.59 20.22 -12.19
C MET A 493 4.76 18.85 -12.87
N ILE A 494 3.83 17.93 -12.64
CA ILE A 494 3.86 16.56 -13.16
C ILE A 494 2.64 16.34 -14.07
N GLY A 495 2.87 15.98 -15.33
CA GLY A 495 1.83 15.61 -16.29
C GLY A 495 1.53 14.11 -16.31
N ASN A 496 0.52 13.72 -17.10
CA ASN A 496 0.14 12.32 -17.33
C ASN A 496 0.57 11.82 -18.71
N SER A 497 0.15 10.60 -19.12
CA SER A 497 0.47 10.05 -20.45
C SER A 497 -0.25 10.70 -21.65
N GLY A 498 -1.11 11.68 -21.40
CA GLY A 498 -1.86 12.45 -22.38
C GLY A 498 -1.10 13.67 -22.92
N THR A 499 -1.82 14.58 -23.58
CA THR A 499 -1.27 15.90 -23.91
C THR A 499 -1.46 16.82 -22.71
N ASN A 500 -0.35 17.31 -22.16
CA ASN A 500 -0.35 18.20 -21.00
C ASN A 500 0.05 19.63 -21.40
N ILE A 501 -0.52 20.62 -20.72
CA ILE A 501 -0.16 22.03 -20.87
C ILE A 501 0.19 22.58 -19.49
N LEU A 502 1.47 22.88 -19.25
CA LEU A 502 2.00 23.25 -17.94
C LEU A 502 2.50 24.70 -17.94
N PHE A 503 2.04 25.49 -16.96
CA PHE A 503 2.44 26.88 -16.74
C PHE A 503 2.88 27.10 -15.29
N GLY A 504 4.15 27.47 -15.05
CA GLY A 504 4.67 27.68 -13.69
C GLY A 504 4.30 29.01 -13.06
N ARG A 505 4.32 30.13 -13.80
CA ARG A 505 3.92 31.50 -13.37
C ARG A 505 4.88 32.26 -12.43
N GLY A 506 6.09 31.76 -12.22
CA GLY A 506 7.17 32.45 -11.48
C GLY A 506 8.00 31.43 -10.72
N GLY A 507 9.00 31.87 -9.95
CA GLY A 507 9.82 30.94 -9.18
C GLY A 507 10.71 30.06 -10.06
N SER A 508 11.42 29.13 -9.42
CA SER A 508 12.28 28.12 -10.05
C SER A 508 11.52 26.81 -10.12
N ASP A 509 10.79 26.58 -11.22
CA ASP A 509 9.90 25.43 -11.35
C ASP A 509 10.64 24.18 -11.85
N THR A 510 10.12 23.01 -11.51
CA THR A 510 10.51 21.73 -12.11
C THR A 510 9.31 21.13 -12.86
N TYR A 511 9.52 20.73 -14.10
CA TYR A 511 8.49 20.15 -14.97
C TYR A 511 8.85 18.72 -15.33
N ARG A 512 7.88 17.81 -15.25
CA ARG A 512 7.98 16.43 -15.73
C ARG A 512 6.67 16.10 -16.45
N ALA A 513 6.60 16.38 -17.74
CA ALA A 513 5.32 16.39 -18.46
C ALA A 513 4.76 14.99 -18.76
N GLY A 514 5.59 13.95 -18.77
CA GLY A 514 5.17 12.57 -18.98
C GLY A 514 5.38 12.11 -20.43
N ASP A 515 4.62 11.09 -20.83
CA ASP A 515 4.55 10.67 -22.23
C ASP A 515 3.53 11.56 -22.95
N GLY A 516 3.73 11.86 -24.24
CA GLY A 516 2.69 12.51 -25.03
C GLY A 516 3.19 13.61 -25.94
N ILE A 517 2.33 14.60 -26.20
CA ILE A 517 2.74 15.86 -26.83
C ILE A 517 2.41 16.94 -25.83
N ASP A 518 3.43 17.53 -25.25
CA ASP A 518 3.31 18.37 -24.08
C ASP A 518 3.77 19.78 -24.38
N TYR A 519 3.13 20.75 -23.75
CA TYR A 519 3.39 22.17 -23.92
C TYR A 519 3.79 22.76 -22.56
N ILE A 520 5.06 23.14 -22.43
CA ILE A 520 5.61 23.70 -21.19
C ILE A 520 5.93 25.17 -21.44
N SER A 521 5.26 26.08 -20.71
CA SER A 521 5.59 27.51 -20.73
C SER A 521 6.22 27.91 -19.42
N LEU A 522 7.43 28.45 -19.53
CA LEU A 522 8.22 28.97 -18.42
C LEU A 522 7.88 30.45 -18.13
N SER A 523 6.78 30.97 -18.69
CA SER A 523 6.39 32.37 -18.51
C SER A 523 5.80 32.66 -17.14
N THR A 524 5.94 33.92 -16.72
CA THR A 524 5.32 34.50 -15.52
C THR A 524 3.85 34.90 -15.71
N LEU A 525 3.18 34.47 -16.80
CA LEU A 525 1.82 34.84 -17.26
C LEU A 525 1.15 35.99 -16.49
N GLY A 526 1.44 37.24 -16.88
CA GLY A 526 0.57 38.39 -16.61
C GLY A 526 0.27 38.70 -15.14
N VAL A 527 1.16 38.39 -14.20
CA VAL A 527 1.03 38.79 -12.78
C VAL A 527 1.81 40.08 -12.50
N PRO A 528 1.18 41.28 -12.54
CA PRO A 528 1.78 42.47 -11.97
C PRO A 528 1.55 42.49 -10.45
N ASP A 529 2.63 42.40 -9.66
CA ASP A 529 2.62 42.89 -8.29
C ASP A 529 3.03 44.39 -8.24
N SER A 530 2.93 45.01 -7.07
CA SER A 530 3.19 46.44 -6.90
C SER A 530 4.64 46.89 -7.12
N ASP A 531 5.61 45.96 -7.22
CA ASP A 531 7.04 46.26 -7.29
C ASP A 531 7.77 45.69 -8.53
N GLY A 532 7.06 44.96 -9.40
CA GLY A 532 7.50 44.61 -10.75
C GLY A 532 8.03 43.19 -10.87
N TYR A 533 7.33 42.39 -11.69
CA TYR A 533 7.59 40.99 -12.09
C TYR A 533 8.14 40.08 -10.98
N VAL A 534 7.35 39.07 -10.61
CA VAL A 534 7.89 37.86 -9.98
C VAL A 534 9.05 37.36 -10.85
N ALA A 535 10.23 37.18 -10.27
CA ALA A 535 11.40 36.76 -11.01
C ALA A 535 11.14 35.37 -11.61
N ASN A 536 11.40 35.21 -12.92
CA ASN A 536 11.57 33.89 -13.51
C ASN A 536 12.82 33.28 -12.88
N GLY A 537 12.65 32.25 -12.06
CA GLY A 537 13.74 31.50 -11.44
C GLY A 537 14.38 30.53 -12.44
N CYS A 538 15.36 29.74 -11.99
CA CYS A 538 16.01 28.76 -12.86
C CYS A 538 15.12 27.52 -12.96
N ASN A 539 14.53 27.28 -14.13
CA ASN A 539 13.61 26.16 -14.31
C ASN A 539 14.34 24.88 -14.70
N THR A 540 13.80 23.72 -14.32
CA THR A 540 14.30 22.41 -14.72
C THR A 540 13.21 21.61 -15.42
N ILE A 541 13.49 21.09 -16.63
CA ILE A 541 12.57 20.24 -17.38
C ILE A 541 13.14 18.83 -17.39
N ILE A 542 12.51 17.91 -16.68
CA ILE A 542 12.86 16.49 -16.61
C ILE A 542 12.18 15.77 -17.76
N VAL A 543 12.99 15.09 -18.58
CA VAL A 543 12.53 14.32 -19.74
C VAL A 543 12.88 12.87 -19.52
N ASP A 544 11.84 12.03 -19.55
CA ASP A 544 11.98 10.59 -19.34
C ASP A 544 11.97 9.81 -20.66
N PRO A 545 12.62 8.64 -20.69
CA PRO A 545 12.35 7.66 -21.73
C PRO A 545 10.87 7.27 -21.69
N ARG A 546 10.20 7.41 -22.84
CA ARG A 546 8.79 7.04 -22.97
C ARG A 546 8.50 5.63 -22.49
N THR A 547 7.35 5.47 -21.84
CA THR A 547 6.90 4.16 -21.35
C THR A 547 5.76 3.58 -22.20
N THR A 548 5.07 4.45 -22.93
CA THR A 548 3.92 4.18 -23.80
C THR A 548 3.99 5.01 -25.10
N GLY A 549 3.05 4.80 -26.03
CA GLY A 549 2.93 5.61 -27.25
C GLY A 549 3.99 5.36 -28.33
N ALA A 550 3.78 5.98 -29.51
CA ALA A 550 4.67 5.84 -30.66
C ALA A 550 5.81 6.88 -30.68
N PHE A 551 5.61 8.02 -30.02
CA PHE A 551 6.55 9.13 -29.87
C PHE A 551 6.19 9.92 -28.60
N SER A 552 7.17 10.61 -27.99
CA SER A 552 6.94 11.64 -26.96
C SER A 552 7.59 12.97 -27.37
N TYR A 553 6.90 14.09 -27.18
CA TYR A 553 7.31 15.43 -27.60
C TYR A 553 7.07 16.47 -26.51
N ASP A 554 8.13 16.96 -25.88
CA ASP A 554 8.07 18.10 -24.98
C ASP A 554 8.35 19.40 -25.74
N ILE A 555 7.37 20.27 -25.86
CA ILE A 555 7.47 21.58 -26.53
C ILE A 555 7.61 22.66 -25.47
N ILE A 556 8.81 23.23 -25.37
CA ILE A 556 9.19 24.19 -24.34
C ILE A 556 9.22 25.59 -24.94
N PHE A 557 8.47 26.50 -24.31
CA PHE A 557 8.44 27.92 -24.63
C PHE A 557 9.26 28.69 -23.60
N GLU A 558 9.92 29.76 -24.07
CA GLU A 558 10.60 30.74 -23.21
C GLU A 558 11.80 30.18 -22.43
N PHE A 559 12.44 29.13 -22.95
CA PHE A 559 13.68 28.59 -22.41
C PHE A 559 14.84 29.59 -22.48
N GLU A 560 15.45 29.90 -21.34
CA GLU A 560 16.59 30.81 -21.21
C GLU A 560 17.91 30.03 -21.09
N THR A 561 18.73 30.08 -22.15
CA THR A 561 20.03 29.38 -22.15
C THR A 561 20.99 29.97 -21.12
N GLY A 562 21.74 29.09 -20.45
CA GLY A 562 22.61 29.40 -19.32
C GLY A 562 21.87 29.59 -18.00
N HIS A 563 20.52 29.55 -18.00
CA HIS A 563 19.69 29.77 -16.82
C HIS A 563 18.81 28.55 -16.52
N ASP A 564 17.99 28.13 -17.48
CA ASP A 564 17.15 26.95 -17.37
C ASP A 564 17.94 25.67 -17.70
N ARG A 565 17.37 24.52 -17.33
CA ARG A 565 17.99 23.20 -17.45
C ARG A 565 17.04 22.18 -18.04
N ILE A 566 17.57 21.28 -18.86
CA ILE A 566 16.89 20.09 -19.36
C ILE A 566 17.59 18.88 -18.75
N ASP A 567 16.90 18.17 -17.87
CA ASP A 567 17.37 16.95 -17.24
C ASP A 567 17.01 15.74 -18.11
N VAL A 568 18.04 15.04 -18.59
CA VAL A 568 17.93 13.83 -19.41
C VAL A 568 18.68 12.66 -18.76
N THR A 569 18.88 12.69 -17.44
CA THR A 569 19.63 11.66 -16.70
C THR A 569 19.05 10.26 -16.89
N ASN A 570 17.73 10.15 -17.09
CA ASN A 570 17.05 8.87 -17.30
C ASN A 570 17.33 8.23 -18.67
N PHE A 571 17.95 8.96 -19.60
CA PHE A 571 18.46 8.38 -20.86
C PHE A 571 19.89 7.85 -20.75
N HIS A 572 20.58 8.08 -19.63
CA HIS A 572 21.91 7.56 -19.33
C HIS A 572 22.99 7.92 -20.38
N TYR A 573 22.95 9.15 -20.89
CA TYR A 573 23.99 9.65 -21.80
C TYR A 573 25.35 9.74 -21.12
N ALA A 574 26.43 9.59 -21.89
CA ALA A 574 27.77 9.68 -21.32
C ALA A 574 28.20 11.11 -20.99
N SER A 575 27.66 12.11 -21.70
CA SER A 575 27.88 13.53 -21.45
C SER A 575 26.87 14.41 -22.20
N ALA A 576 26.79 15.69 -21.83
CA ALA A 576 25.91 16.67 -22.48
C ALA A 576 26.28 16.90 -23.95
N GLU A 577 27.56 16.75 -24.32
CA GLU A 577 28.03 16.85 -25.70
C GLU A 577 27.39 15.79 -26.61
N GLU A 578 27.04 14.62 -26.07
CA GLU A 578 26.32 13.59 -26.83
C GLU A 578 24.91 14.04 -27.19
N VAL A 579 24.19 14.62 -26.23
CA VAL A 579 22.84 15.17 -26.41
C VAL A 579 22.88 16.35 -27.37
N LEU A 580 23.83 17.26 -27.17
CA LEU A 580 24.09 18.40 -28.04
C LEU A 580 24.30 17.97 -29.51
N ALA A 581 25.05 16.89 -29.77
CA ALA A 581 25.29 16.41 -31.12
C ALA A 581 24.01 15.92 -31.84
N ARG A 582 22.93 15.65 -31.10
CA ARG A 582 21.62 15.22 -31.60
C ARG A 582 20.65 16.37 -31.83
N GLY A 583 21.05 17.60 -31.52
CA GLY A 583 20.22 18.79 -31.70
C GLY A 583 20.24 19.33 -33.14
N VAL A 584 19.09 19.78 -33.63
CA VAL A 584 18.86 20.24 -35.00
C VAL A 584 18.07 21.55 -35.00
N ASP A 585 18.46 22.51 -35.84
CA ASP A 585 17.65 23.70 -36.11
C ASP A 585 16.52 23.38 -37.10
N ASP A 586 15.31 23.88 -36.82
CA ASP A 586 14.17 23.70 -37.71
C ASP A 586 14.13 24.71 -38.88
N GLY A 587 15.02 25.71 -38.86
CA GLY A 587 15.11 26.78 -39.86
C GLY A 587 14.13 27.94 -39.65
N GLN A 588 13.40 27.97 -38.53
CA GLN A 588 12.45 29.02 -38.14
C GLN A 588 12.85 29.74 -36.86
N GLY A 589 14.08 29.52 -36.37
CA GLY A 589 14.57 30.08 -35.11
C GLY A 589 14.26 29.19 -33.90
N ASN A 590 13.87 27.93 -34.12
CA ASN A 590 13.67 26.94 -33.07
C ASN A 590 14.73 25.83 -33.20
N SER A 591 14.88 25.04 -32.15
CA SER A 591 15.71 23.84 -32.16
C SER A 591 14.99 22.66 -31.52
N TYR A 592 15.39 21.46 -31.91
CA TYR A 592 14.91 20.25 -31.26
C TYR A 592 16.03 19.23 -31.06
N PHE A 593 15.89 18.41 -30.03
CA PHE A 593 16.86 17.39 -29.63
C PHE A 593 16.18 16.03 -29.66
N ILE A 594 16.80 15.10 -30.39
CA ILE A 594 16.29 13.73 -30.52
C ILE A 594 16.92 12.87 -29.43
N LEU A 595 16.11 12.31 -28.55
CA LEU A 595 16.54 11.54 -27.39
C LEU A 595 16.34 10.02 -27.59
N GLY A 596 16.93 9.24 -26.68
CA GLY A 596 16.87 7.78 -26.61
C GLY A 596 17.08 7.07 -27.96
N ASP A 597 16.05 6.28 -28.31
CA ASP A 597 15.96 5.44 -29.51
C ASP A 597 15.61 6.22 -30.79
N GLY A 598 15.44 7.54 -30.70
CA GLY A 598 15.04 8.40 -31.81
C GLY A 598 13.57 8.79 -31.83
N LEU A 599 12.79 8.42 -30.81
CA LEU A 599 11.35 8.61 -30.76
C LEU A 599 10.88 9.55 -29.64
N ASP A 600 11.80 9.99 -28.78
CA ASP A 600 11.61 11.04 -27.78
C ASP A 600 12.23 12.36 -28.25
N TYR A 601 11.53 13.47 -28.07
CA TYR A 601 11.96 14.78 -28.58
C TYR A 601 11.73 15.89 -27.58
N VAL A 602 12.72 16.77 -27.44
CA VAL A 602 12.57 18.07 -26.78
C VAL A 602 12.65 19.16 -27.82
N TYR A 603 11.66 20.03 -27.88
CA TYR A 603 11.53 21.09 -28.87
C TYR A 603 11.54 22.46 -28.18
N LEU A 604 12.58 23.26 -28.44
CA LEU A 604 12.77 24.58 -27.85
C LEU A 604 12.31 25.66 -28.82
N ILE A 605 11.21 26.34 -28.47
CA ILE A 605 10.62 27.39 -29.29
C ILE A 605 11.37 28.71 -29.07
N GLY A 606 11.83 29.33 -30.17
CA GLY A 606 12.55 30.60 -30.15
C GLY A 606 14.02 30.51 -29.74
N VAL A 607 14.54 29.29 -29.55
CA VAL A 607 15.94 29.05 -29.16
C VAL A 607 16.66 28.34 -30.30
N GLU A 608 17.59 29.02 -30.95
CA GLU A 608 18.46 28.43 -31.97
C GLU A 608 19.41 27.41 -31.34
N ARG A 609 19.68 26.31 -32.03
CA ARG A 609 20.52 25.22 -31.54
C ARG A 609 21.89 25.72 -31.11
N ALA A 610 22.47 26.68 -31.83
CA ALA A 610 23.79 27.25 -31.55
C ALA A 610 23.89 27.98 -30.19
N SER A 611 22.75 28.36 -29.59
CA SER A 611 22.69 29.05 -28.30
C SER A 611 22.65 28.09 -27.10
N VAL A 612 22.31 26.81 -27.33
CA VAL A 612 22.24 25.78 -26.28
C VAL A 612 23.61 25.14 -26.06
N THR A 613 24.03 25.08 -24.80
CA THR A 613 25.35 24.67 -24.35
C THR A 613 25.28 23.43 -23.45
N ALA A 614 26.44 22.90 -23.04
CA ALA A 614 26.50 21.76 -22.14
C ALA A 614 25.99 22.09 -20.73
N GLU A 615 26.03 23.37 -20.34
CA GLU A 615 25.53 23.81 -19.05
C GLU A 615 24.00 23.67 -18.97
N ASP A 616 23.30 23.71 -20.10
CA ASP A 616 21.83 23.63 -20.17
C ASP A 616 21.27 22.23 -19.96
N PHE A 617 22.12 21.22 -19.80
CA PHE A 617 21.72 19.82 -19.59
C PHE A 617 22.18 19.28 -18.24
N VAL A 618 21.30 18.51 -17.59
CA VAL A 618 21.63 17.60 -16.49
C VAL A 618 21.73 16.18 -17.07
N ILE A 619 22.82 15.48 -16.76
CA ILE A 619 23.21 14.18 -17.35
C ILE A 619 23.43 13.16 -16.25
#